data_AF-A0A3A4QFN4-F1
#
_entry.id   AF-A0A3A4QFN4-F1
#
_cell.length_a   1.000
_cell.length_b   1.000
_cell.length_c   1.000
_cell.angle_alpha   90.00
_cell.angle_beta   90.00
_cell.angle_gamma   90.00
#
_symmetry.space_group_name_H-M   'P 1'
#
loop_
_entity.id
_entity.type
_entity.pdbx_description
1 polymer ?
#
loop_
_entity_poly.entity_id
_entity_poly.type
_entity_poly.pdbx_seq_one_letter_code
_entity_poly.pdbx_strand_id
1 'polypeptide(L)'
;PPVGGRITWDGRRYAAAEGFGDHPVVGVTWLGAVKFCNWLTLDQGYAAADRCYQEAVADDLDAWRPAGIERAAWRQRDLNLGERAALVAECPGYRLPMDQHSAAAAAYNEWYKAAAWNTATSRNTVYGFGRDTIVGADANFLDSGDPWEPGTTPVGYYNGSNGTNPNANSFAIYDLSGNAFEWVQDRFNDNPIPPGQAGSRTVRGGAWDRPDTACATHRRFIFGADLADRSVGFRCLRVPVETPDADRDGDVDLADYAALSACLAGPGAGVTRECLPFDLDVSGAVDLRDAAAFQLAFGR
;
A
#
# COMPACT_ATOMS: atom_id res chain seq x y z
N PRO A 1 -23.62 4.40 -15.07
CA PRO A 1 -23.50 2.94 -15.29
C PRO A 1 -22.61 2.32 -14.22
N PRO A 2 -22.90 1.11 -13.70
CA PRO A 2 -21.92 0.41 -12.90
C PRO A 2 -20.71 0.18 -13.81
N VAL A 3 -19.62 0.88 -13.52
CA VAL A 3 -18.30 0.49 -14.00
C VAL A 3 -18.14 -0.97 -13.57
N GLY A 4 -17.52 -1.83 -14.38
CA GLY A 4 -17.40 -3.28 -14.15
C GLY A 4 -16.64 -3.71 -12.88
N GLY A 5 -16.68 -2.91 -11.81
CA GLY A 5 -16.04 -3.07 -10.52
C GLY A 5 -16.58 -4.18 -9.63
N ARG A 6 -17.65 -4.86 -10.04
CA ARG A 6 -18.23 -5.99 -9.29
C ARG A 6 -18.58 -5.58 -7.84
N ILE A 7 -18.97 -4.31 -7.64
CA ILE A 7 -19.52 -3.73 -6.41
C ILE A 7 -21.00 -3.40 -6.64
N THR A 8 -21.86 -3.74 -5.69
CA THR A 8 -23.29 -3.43 -5.68
C THR A 8 -23.62 -2.42 -4.58
N TRP A 9 -24.71 -1.67 -4.77
CA TRP A 9 -25.24 -0.71 -3.79
C TRP A 9 -26.72 -0.99 -3.58
N ASP A 10 -27.12 -1.31 -2.36
CA ASP A 10 -28.51 -1.66 -2.01
C ASP A 10 -29.36 -0.47 -1.55
N GLY A 11 -28.83 0.76 -1.63
CA GLY A 11 -29.45 1.95 -1.07
C GLY A 11 -28.95 2.32 0.33
N ARG A 12 -28.20 1.44 1.00
CA ARG A 12 -27.67 1.65 2.36
C ARG A 12 -26.20 1.31 2.50
N ARG A 13 -25.72 0.25 1.84
CA ARG A 13 -24.34 -0.20 1.91
C ARG A 13 -23.82 -0.65 0.54
N TYR A 14 -22.51 -0.52 0.38
CA TYR A 14 -21.79 -1.18 -0.70
C TYR A 14 -21.50 -2.63 -0.30
N ALA A 15 -21.56 -3.54 -1.27
CA ALA A 15 -21.21 -4.95 -1.10
C ALA A 15 -20.55 -5.50 -2.36
N ALA A 16 -19.73 -6.55 -2.23
CA ALA A 16 -19.29 -7.30 -3.40
C ALA A 16 -20.51 -7.86 -4.16
N ALA A 17 -20.44 -7.86 -5.48
CA ALA A 17 -21.42 -8.59 -6.28
C ALA A 17 -21.36 -10.08 -5.95
N GLU A 18 -22.49 -10.78 -6.09
CA GLU A 18 -22.58 -12.22 -5.83
C GLU A 18 -21.49 -12.98 -6.60
N GLY A 19 -20.77 -13.86 -5.92
CA GLY A 19 -19.63 -14.62 -6.47
C GLY A 19 -18.29 -13.88 -6.51
N PHE A 20 -18.23 -12.59 -6.13
CA PHE A 20 -17.00 -11.78 -6.18
C PHE A 20 -16.44 -11.38 -4.81
N GLY A 21 -16.91 -12.03 -3.74
CA GLY A 21 -16.45 -11.75 -2.37
C GLY A 21 -14.94 -11.98 -2.17
N ASP A 22 -14.37 -12.96 -2.87
CA ASP A 22 -12.96 -13.34 -2.78
C ASP A 22 -12.12 -12.81 -3.95
N HIS A 23 -12.71 -12.00 -4.84
CA HIS A 23 -12.01 -11.38 -5.96
C HIS A 23 -11.44 -10.01 -5.55
N PRO A 24 -10.36 -9.52 -6.18
CA PRO A 24 -9.92 -8.16 -5.94
C PRO A 24 -11.03 -7.19 -6.34
N VAL A 25 -11.26 -6.19 -5.49
CA VAL A 25 -12.14 -5.09 -5.82
C VAL A 25 -11.54 -4.32 -7.00
N VAL A 26 -12.35 -4.07 -8.03
CA VAL A 26 -11.98 -3.27 -9.21
C VAL A 26 -13.03 -2.20 -9.45
N GLY A 27 -12.87 -1.35 -10.47
CA GLY A 27 -13.84 -0.29 -10.76
C GLY A 27 -13.94 0.75 -9.64
N VAL A 28 -12.82 0.98 -8.94
CA VAL A 28 -12.69 2.00 -7.90
C VAL A 28 -11.76 3.10 -8.38
N THR A 29 -12.10 4.34 -8.05
CA THR A 29 -11.25 5.50 -8.33
C THR A 29 -10.10 5.57 -7.33
N TRP A 30 -9.05 6.33 -7.65
CA TRP A 30 -7.99 6.61 -6.68
C TRP A 30 -8.54 7.31 -5.44
N LEU A 31 -9.52 8.22 -5.61
CA LEU A 31 -10.22 8.87 -4.49
C LEU A 31 -10.92 7.84 -3.59
N GLY A 32 -11.59 6.85 -4.19
CA GLY A 32 -12.24 5.77 -3.48
C GLY A 32 -11.24 4.92 -2.70
N ALA A 33 -10.09 4.62 -3.31
CA ALA A 33 -9.02 3.87 -2.66
C ALA A 33 -8.42 4.62 -1.46
N VAL A 34 -8.07 5.91 -1.59
CA VAL A 34 -7.53 6.69 -0.46
C VAL A 34 -8.58 6.97 0.61
N LYS A 35 -9.85 7.13 0.24
CA LYS A 35 -10.96 7.21 1.19
C LYS A 35 -11.14 5.91 1.97
N PHE A 36 -11.00 4.76 1.29
CA PHE A 36 -11.02 3.47 1.95
C PHE A 36 -9.86 3.34 2.94
N CYS A 37 -8.64 3.77 2.59
CA CYS A 37 -7.51 3.80 3.53
C CYS A 37 -7.81 4.64 4.79
N ASN A 38 -8.41 5.82 4.62
CA ASN A 38 -8.85 6.65 5.75
C ASN A 38 -9.93 5.96 6.59
N TRP A 39 -10.92 5.34 5.95
CA TRP A 39 -11.97 4.58 6.65
C TRP A 39 -11.38 3.39 7.41
N LEU A 40 -10.51 2.59 6.77
CA LEU A 40 -9.86 1.44 7.38
C LEU A 40 -9.03 1.86 8.59
N THR A 41 -8.36 3.02 8.53
CA THR A 41 -7.66 3.58 9.68
C THR A 41 -8.59 3.76 10.88
N LEU A 42 -9.75 4.38 10.68
CA LEU A 42 -10.74 4.58 11.75
C LEU A 42 -11.38 3.26 12.21
N ASP A 43 -11.67 2.36 11.28
CA ASP A 43 -12.27 1.05 11.54
C ASP A 43 -11.35 0.16 12.40
N GLN A 44 -10.04 0.29 12.21
CA GLN A 44 -9.01 -0.36 13.03
C GLN A 44 -8.73 0.36 14.36
N GLY A 45 -9.57 1.32 14.77
CA GLY A 45 -9.51 1.97 16.08
C GLY A 45 -8.59 3.20 16.20
N TYR A 46 -8.00 3.66 15.09
CA TYR A 46 -7.13 4.85 15.09
C TYR A 46 -7.93 6.16 15.12
N ALA A 47 -7.29 7.23 15.58
CA ALA A 47 -7.92 8.53 15.67
C ALA A 47 -8.04 9.21 14.29
N ALA A 48 -8.92 10.21 14.19
CA ALA A 48 -9.09 11.00 12.97
C ALA A 48 -7.81 11.72 12.51
N ALA A 49 -6.89 12.00 13.45
CA ALA A 49 -5.58 12.61 13.18
C ALA A 49 -4.58 11.62 12.57
N ASP A 50 -4.80 10.31 12.71
CA ASP A 50 -3.89 9.25 12.26
C ASP A 50 -4.04 8.94 10.75
N ARG A 51 -4.99 9.59 10.07
CA ARG A 51 -5.29 9.38 8.66
C ARG A 51 -4.21 9.97 7.76
N CYS A 52 -3.73 9.18 6.80
CA CYS A 52 -2.70 9.63 5.85
C CYS A 52 -3.20 10.54 4.75
N TYR A 53 -4.50 10.83 4.66
CA TYR A 53 -5.06 11.69 3.61
C TYR A 53 -5.96 12.77 4.16
N GLN A 54 -5.74 13.99 3.64
CA GLN A 54 -6.71 15.06 3.74
C GLN A 54 -7.77 14.86 2.66
N GLU A 55 -9.00 14.57 3.09
CA GLU A 55 -10.16 14.49 2.20
C GLU A 55 -10.61 15.89 1.75
N ALA A 56 -11.20 15.95 0.56
CA ALA A 56 -11.84 17.14 0.03
C ALA A 56 -13.21 16.80 -0.58
N VAL A 57 -13.95 17.83 -1.00
CA VAL A 57 -15.15 17.63 -1.81
C VAL A 57 -14.78 16.96 -3.14
N ALA A 58 -15.68 16.13 -3.67
CA ALA A 58 -15.37 15.19 -4.76
C ALA A 58 -14.95 15.88 -6.08
N ASP A 59 -15.36 17.13 -6.29
CA ASP A 59 -15.08 17.96 -7.46
C ASP A 59 -13.72 18.69 -7.40
N ASP A 60 -13.02 18.66 -6.26
CA ASP A 60 -11.68 19.23 -6.11
C ASP A 60 -10.64 18.12 -5.93
N LEU A 61 -10.38 17.41 -7.03
CA LEU A 61 -9.42 16.30 -7.11
C LEU A 61 -8.02 16.70 -6.61
N ASP A 62 -7.68 17.98 -6.76
CA ASP A 62 -6.39 18.55 -6.35
C ASP A 62 -6.35 18.96 -4.88
N ALA A 63 -7.44 18.84 -4.14
CA ALA A 63 -7.44 19.01 -2.69
C ALA A 63 -7.29 17.68 -1.95
N TRP A 64 -7.62 16.54 -2.59
CA TRP A 64 -7.29 15.21 -2.10
C TRP A 64 -5.78 14.97 -2.18
N ARG A 65 -5.15 14.85 -1.01
CA ARG A 65 -3.69 14.79 -0.89
C ARG A 65 -3.26 14.09 0.39
N PRO A 66 -2.01 13.63 0.47
CA PRO A 66 -1.49 13.11 1.74
C PRO A 66 -1.54 14.17 2.84
N ALA A 67 -1.77 13.73 4.07
CA ALA A 67 -1.76 14.59 5.25
C ALA A 67 -0.39 15.28 5.39
N GLY A 68 -0.37 16.51 5.90
CA GLY A 68 0.85 17.31 6.05
C GLY A 68 1.37 17.98 4.76
N ILE A 69 0.82 17.65 3.58
CA ILE A 69 1.23 18.30 2.32
C ILE A 69 0.41 19.56 2.08
N GLU A 70 1.08 20.68 1.80
CA GLU A 70 0.42 21.94 1.49
C GLU A 70 -0.32 21.90 0.16
N ARG A 71 -1.57 22.38 0.12
CA ARG A 71 -2.41 22.32 -1.09
C ARG A 71 -1.80 23.07 -2.28
N ALA A 72 -1.12 24.18 -2.01
CA ALA A 72 -0.44 24.95 -3.05
C ALA A 72 0.71 24.16 -3.68
N ALA A 73 1.49 23.43 -2.88
CA ALA A 73 2.57 22.58 -3.37
C ALA A 73 2.00 21.36 -4.13
N TRP A 74 0.98 20.71 -3.58
CA TRP A 74 0.35 19.52 -4.17
C TRP A 74 -0.25 19.77 -5.56
N ARG A 75 -0.66 21.01 -5.85
CA ARG A 75 -1.16 21.43 -7.17
C ARG A 75 -0.08 21.60 -8.22
N GLN A 76 1.16 21.80 -7.80
CA GLN A 76 2.28 22.10 -8.70
C GLN A 76 3.15 20.88 -8.95
N ARG A 77 3.21 19.96 -7.99
CA ARG A 77 4.16 18.84 -8.00
C ARG A 77 3.68 17.63 -7.23
N ASP A 78 4.33 16.50 -7.50
CA ASP A 78 4.26 15.32 -6.65
C ASP A 78 5.14 15.47 -5.38
N LEU A 79 5.12 14.43 -4.54
CA LEU A 79 5.87 14.34 -3.29
C LEU A 79 7.38 14.48 -3.51
N ASN A 80 8.01 15.40 -2.79
CA ASN A 80 9.46 15.50 -2.69
C ASN A 80 10.02 14.46 -1.70
N LEU A 81 11.35 14.34 -1.61
CA LEU A 81 11.99 13.33 -0.74
C LEU A 81 11.69 13.53 0.75
N GLY A 82 11.62 14.76 1.24
CA GLY A 82 11.30 15.05 2.64
C GLY A 82 9.85 14.70 2.98
N GLU A 83 8.92 14.99 2.07
CA GLU A 83 7.50 14.63 2.22
C GLU A 83 7.28 13.11 2.19
N ARG A 84 8.04 12.39 1.36
CA ARG A 84 8.02 10.91 1.36
C ARG A 84 8.56 10.34 2.67
N ALA A 85 9.65 10.90 3.17
CA ALA A 85 10.21 10.51 4.46
C ALA A 85 9.19 10.74 5.58
N ALA A 86 8.55 11.91 5.62
CA ALA A 86 7.51 12.24 6.59
C ALA A 86 6.30 11.28 6.49
N LEU A 87 5.85 10.91 5.29
CA LEU A 87 4.76 9.93 5.15
C LEU A 87 5.11 8.51 5.64
N VAL A 88 6.39 8.15 5.65
CA VAL A 88 6.85 6.87 6.21
C VAL A 88 6.98 6.97 7.73
N ALA A 89 7.57 8.07 8.23
CA ALA A 89 7.90 8.23 9.65
C ALA A 89 6.70 8.69 10.51
N GLU A 90 5.83 9.53 9.95
CA GLU A 90 4.85 10.29 10.74
C GLU A 90 3.40 9.88 10.45
N CYS A 91 3.12 9.07 9.42
CA CYS A 91 1.76 8.60 9.18
C CYS A 91 1.50 7.20 9.75
N PRO A 92 0.77 7.07 10.87
CA PRO A 92 0.45 5.77 11.48
C PRO A 92 -0.70 5.04 10.80
N GLY A 93 -1.52 5.71 9.98
CA GLY A 93 -2.68 5.13 9.32
C GLY A 93 -2.37 4.32 8.06
N TYR A 94 -3.42 3.76 7.46
CA TYR A 94 -3.33 3.10 6.17
C TYR A 94 -3.21 4.11 5.04
N ARG A 95 -2.43 3.76 4.02
CA ARG A 95 -2.26 4.50 2.77
C ARG A 95 -2.01 3.60 1.57
N LEU A 96 -2.00 4.17 0.39
CA LEU A 96 -1.50 3.48 -0.80
C LEU A 96 0.04 3.40 -0.74
N PRO A 97 0.65 2.32 -1.29
CA PRO A 97 2.10 2.25 -1.42
C PRO A 97 2.60 3.35 -2.37
N MET A 98 3.81 3.83 -2.13
CA MET A 98 4.50 4.78 -3.01
C MET A 98 5.26 4.07 -4.14
N ASP A 99 5.54 4.82 -5.19
CA ASP A 99 6.30 4.38 -6.37
C ASP A 99 7.59 5.20 -6.57
N GLN A 100 7.61 6.49 -6.24
CA GLN A 100 8.80 7.38 -6.32
C GLN A 100 9.48 7.43 -7.70
N HIS A 101 8.88 6.80 -8.73
CA HIS A 101 9.33 6.80 -10.12
C HIS A 101 10.74 6.20 -10.30
N SER A 102 11.26 5.53 -9.27
CA SER A 102 12.57 4.90 -9.32
C SER A 102 12.50 3.59 -10.12
N ALA A 103 13.55 3.30 -10.90
CA ALA A 103 13.71 1.99 -11.53
C ALA A 103 14.28 0.93 -10.57
N ALA A 104 14.63 1.33 -9.34
CA ALA A 104 15.23 0.47 -8.33
C ALA A 104 14.30 0.26 -7.13
N ALA A 105 14.55 -0.81 -6.37
CA ALA A 105 13.95 -1.11 -5.07
C ALA A 105 14.44 -0.11 -4.00
N ALA A 106 14.06 1.16 -4.18
CA ALA A 106 14.47 2.28 -3.34
C ALA A 106 13.56 2.43 -2.12
N ALA A 107 13.98 3.25 -1.15
CA ALA A 107 13.28 3.45 0.12
C ALA A 107 11.81 3.85 -0.04
N TYR A 108 11.51 4.70 -1.03
CA TYR A 108 10.15 5.23 -1.25
C TYR A 108 9.47 4.65 -2.49
N ASN A 109 10.10 3.69 -3.17
CA ASN A 109 9.47 2.91 -4.24
C ASN A 109 8.91 1.61 -3.66
N GLU A 110 7.98 1.76 -2.73
CA GLU A 110 7.48 0.71 -1.86
C GLU A 110 6.80 -0.41 -2.66
N TRP A 111 5.98 -0.04 -3.66
CA TRP A 111 5.32 -1.03 -4.51
C TRP A 111 6.34 -1.88 -5.27
N TYR A 112 7.31 -1.26 -5.94
CA TYR A 112 8.31 -1.99 -6.70
C TYR A 112 9.24 -2.80 -5.81
N LYS A 113 9.62 -2.27 -4.64
CA LYS A 113 10.44 -2.99 -3.67
C LYS A 113 9.72 -4.24 -3.18
N ALA A 114 8.43 -4.13 -2.84
CA ALA A 114 7.61 -5.26 -2.43
C ALA A 114 7.40 -6.28 -3.57
N ALA A 115 7.30 -5.82 -4.82
CA ALA A 115 7.05 -6.67 -5.97
C ALA A 115 8.30 -7.36 -6.54
N ALA A 116 9.38 -6.61 -6.76
CA ALA A 116 10.51 -7.07 -7.54
C ALA A 116 11.61 -7.72 -6.69
N TRP A 117 11.84 -7.24 -5.45
CA TRP A 117 12.99 -7.68 -4.66
C TRP A 117 12.83 -9.11 -4.18
N ASN A 118 13.76 -9.98 -4.58
CA ASN A 118 13.83 -11.36 -4.13
C ASN A 118 14.95 -11.50 -3.08
N THR A 119 14.56 -11.76 -1.82
CA THR A 119 15.50 -11.83 -0.70
C THR A 119 16.44 -13.05 -0.75
N ALA A 120 16.02 -14.15 -1.38
CA ALA A 120 16.82 -15.36 -1.50
C ALA A 120 17.97 -15.21 -2.50
N THR A 121 17.78 -14.36 -3.52
CA THR A 121 18.76 -14.15 -4.60
C THR A 121 19.38 -12.75 -4.60
N SER A 122 18.96 -11.88 -3.68
CA SER A 122 19.43 -10.49 -3.54
C SER A 122 19.39 -9.70 -4.85
N ARG A 123 18.32 -9.89 -5.64
CA ARG A 123 18.12 -9.19 -6.92
C ARG A 123 16.65 -8.88 -7.17
N ASN A 124 16.40 -7.95 -8.09
CA ASN A 124 15.08 -7.70 -8.63
C ASN A 124 14.69 -8.76 -9.66
N THR A 125 13.42 -9.13 -9.68
CA THR A 125 12.81 -10.09 -10.62
C THR A 125 11.79 -9.40 -11.52
N VAL A 126 11.61 -9.93 -12.74
CA VAL A 126 10.74 -9.29 -13.74
C VAL A 126 9.27 -9.34 -13.33
N TYR A 127 8.83 -10.40 -12.66
CA TYR A 127 7.44 -10.57 -12.22
C TYR A 127 7.33 -10.67 -10.71
N GLY A 128 6.20 -10.21 -10.18
CA GLY A 128 5.94 -9.99 -8.76
C GLY A 128 6.01 -11.24 -7.88
N PHE A 129 6.04 -12.42 -8.49
CA PHE A 129 6.16 -13.74 -7.86
C PHE A 129 7.60 -14.28 -7.80
N GLY A 130 8.61 -13.44 -8.06
CA GLY A 130 10.01 -13.81 -7.85
C GLY A 130 10.68 -14.58 -9.00
N ARG A 131 10.11 -14.54 -10.22
CA ARG A 131 10.66 -15.17 -11.44
C ARG A 131 10.78 -14.16 -12.58
N ASP A 132 11.56 -14.52 -13.60
CA ASP A 132 11.81 -13.65 -14.77
C ASP A 132 10.97 -14.01 -16.01
N THR A 133 10.18 -15.07 -15.92
CA THR A 133 9.25 -15.53 -16.96
C THR A 133 7.87 -15.70 -16.34
N ILE A 134 6.84 -15.58 -17.18
CA ILE A 134 5.44 -15.72 -16.81
C ILE A 134 4.78 -16.71 -17.77
N VAL A 135 3.94 -17.58 -17.22
CA VAL A 135 3.00 -18.43 -17.97
C VAL A 135 1.61 -18.34 -17.36
N GLY A 136 0.60 -18.86 -18.05
CA GLY A 136 -0.79 -18.85 -17.58
C GLY A 136 -1.02 -19.47 -16.21
N ALA A 137 -0.12 -20.36 -15.77
CA ALA A 137 -0.16 -20.95 -14.43
C ALA A 137 0.41 -20.03 -13.33
N ASP A 138 0.96 -18.84 -13.63
CA ASP A 138 1.61 -17.96 -12.65
C ASP A 138 0.75 -16.77 -12.20
N ALA A 139 -0.10 -16.27 -13.08
CA ALA A 139 -0.85 -15.02 -12.88
C ALA A 139 -2.01 -14.93 -13.86
N ASN A 140 -3.01 -14.11 -13.50
CA ASN A 140 -4.15 -13.80 -14.37
C ASN A 140 -3.82 -12.60 -15.26
N PHE A 141 -3.70 -12.83 -16.55
CA PHE A 141 -3.49 -11.82 -17.59
C PHE A 141 -4.29 -12.22 -18.83
N LEU A 142 -4.29 -11.39 -19.87
CA LEU A 142 -5.05 -11.64 -21.09
C LEU A 142 -4.64 -12.98 -21.72
N ASP A 143 -5.61 -13.88 -21.89
CA ASP A 143 -5.43 -15.21 -22.46
C ASP A 143 -4.45 -16.09 -21.65
N SER A 144 -4.43 -15.92 -20.32
CA SER A 144 -3.69 -16.78 -19.37
C SER A 144 -4.30 -18.18 -19.24
N GLY A 145 -5.55 -18.37 -19.66
CA GLY A 145 -6.23 -19.67 -19.67
C GLY A 145 -6.83 -20.08 -18.33
N ASP A 146 -7.06 -19.12 -17.43
CA ASP A 146 -7.75 -19.38 -16.17
C ASP A 146 -9.29 -19.49 -16.35
N PRO A 147 -10.01 -20.13 -15.40
CA PRO A 147 -11.47 -20.35 -15.53
C PRO A 147 -12.37 -19.10 -15.50
N TRP A 148 -11.84 -17.92 -15.16
CA TRP A 148 -12.60 -16.68 -14.99
C TRP A 148 -12.48 -15.70 -16.16
N GLU A 149 -11.88 -16.13 -17.28
CA GLU A 149 -11.78 -15.30 -18.47
C GLU A 149 -13.14 -15.08 -19.16
N PRO A 150 -13.55 -13.82 -19.43
CA PRO A 150 -12.89 -12.57 -19.06
C PRO A 150 -13.19 -12.12 -17.61
N GLY A 151 -12.14 -11.83 -16.83
CA GLY A 151 -12.31 -11.26 -15.49
C GLY A 151 -11.16 -11.53 -14.52
N THR A 152 -11.28 -10.96 -13.32
CA THR A 152 -10.39 -11.26 -12.18
C THR A 152 -10.60 -12.69 -11.69
N THR A 153 -9.56 -13.30 -11.13
CA THR A 153 -9.61 -14.55 -10.35
C THR A 153 -9.76 -14.23 -8.86
N PRO A 154 -10.21 -15.18 -8.02
CA PRO A 154 -10.08 -15.03 -6.58
C PRO A 154 -8.64 -14.73 -6.17
N VAL A 155 -8.46 -13.89 -5.15
CA VAL A 155 -7.13 -13.58 -4.59
C VAL A 155 -6.50 -14.86 -4.06
N GLY A 156 -5.21 -15.08 -4.36
CA GLY A 156 -4.50 -16.29 -3.96
C GLY A 156 -4.89 -17.56 -4.74
N TYR A 157 -5.57 -17.45 -5.88
CA TYR A 157 -5.86 -18.59 -6.77
C TYR A 157 -4.58 -19.30 -7.23
N TYR A 158 -3.53 -18.55 -7.56
CA TYR A 158 -2.23 -19.04 -8.00
C TYR A 158 -1.35 -19.48 -6.80
N ASN A 159 -1.78 -20.52 -6.11
CA ASN A 159 -1.15 -21.00 -4.88
C ASN A 159 -0.40 -22.33 -5.03
N GLY A 160 -0.29 -22.87 -6.25
CA GLY A 160 0.32 -24.19 -6.48
C GLY A 160 -0.69 -25.33 -6.57
N SER A 161 -1.98 -25.06 -6.34
CA SER A 161 -3.07 -26.02 -6.48
C SER A 161 -3.79 -25.84 -7.82
N ASN A 162 -4.63 -26.81 -8.20
CA ASN A 162 -5.46 -26.74 -9.41
C ASN A 162 -4.67 -26.47 -10.72
N GLY A 163 -3.43 -26.94 -10.79
CA GLY A 163 -2.56 -26.74 -11.96
C GLY A 163 -1.90 -25.37 -12.05
N THR A 164 -2.01 -24.54 -11.00
CA THR A 164 -1.25 -23.28 -10.89
C THR A 164 0.15 -23.51 -10.31
N ASN A 165 1.03 -22.56 -10.52
CA ASN A 165 2.27 -22.40 -9.76
C ASN A 165 2.00 -21.49 -8.55
N PRO A 166 2.68 -21.68 -7.42
CA PRO A 166 2.62 -20.71 -6.33
C PRO A 166 3.22 -19.38 -6.81
N ASN A 167 2.48 -18.29 -6.58
CA ASN A 167 2.87 -16.94 -6.98
C ASN A 167 3.12 -15.99 -5.79
N ALA A 168 3.08 -16.49 -4.55
CA ALA A 168 3.57 -15.75 -3.40
C ALA A 168 5.08 -15.48 -3.58
N ASN A 169 5.48 -14.23 -3.37
CA ASN A 169 6.88 -13.85 -3.48
C ASN A 169 7.67 -14.07 -2.18
N SER A 170 8.91 -13.58 -2.09
CA SER A 170 9.76 -13.77 -0.90
C SER A 170 9.23 -13.11 0.38
N PHE A 171 8.19 -12.27 0.27
CA PHE A 171 7.47 -11.65 1.37
C PHE A 171 6.08 -12.27 1.59
N ALA A 172 5.78 -13.40 0.94
CA ALA A 172 4.47 -14.05 0.92
C ALA A 172 3.33 -13.17 0.40
N ILE A 173 3.64 -12.19 -0.47
CA ILE A 173 2.64 -11.34 -1.10
C ILE A 173 2.22 -11.96 -2.43
N TYR A 174 0.91 -12.10 -2.63
CA TYR A 174 0.29 -12.66 -3.83
C TYR A 174 -0.16 -11.55 -4.79
N ASP A 175 -0.34 -11.93 -6.05
CA ASP A 175 -1.05 -11.16 -7.08
C ASP A 175 -0.44 -9.78 -7.39
N LEU A 176 0.89 -9.66 -7.24
CA LEU A 176 1.65 -8.45 -7.62
C LEU A 176 1.94 -8.36 -9.14
N SER A 177 1.63 -9.43 -9.88
CA SER A 177 1.62 -9.47 -11.34
C SER A 177 0.27 -10.03 -11.81
N GLY A 178 -0.46 -9.27 -12.61
CA GLY A 178 -1.77 -9.65 -13.14
C GLY A 178 -2.93 -9.41 -12.16
N ASN A 179 -4.05 -10.07 -12.43
CA ASN A 179 -5.35 -9.97 -11.76
C ASN A 179 -5.95 -8.56 -11.83
N ALA A 180 -5.40 -7.58 -11.11
CA ALA A 180 -5.84 -6.19 -11.16
C ALA A 180 -4.66 -5.22 -11.08
N PHE A 181 -4.75 -4.12 -11.82
CA PHE A 181 -3.86 -2.99 -11.61
C PHE A 181 -4.06 -2.45 -10.21
N GLU A 182 -2.98 -2.00 -9.57
CA GLU A 182 -3.03 -1.44 -8.23
C GLU A 182 -2.75 0.05 -8.27
N TRP A 183 -3.70 0.85 -7.77
CA TRP A 183 -3.45 2.26 -7.48
C TRP A 183 -2.28 2.42 -6.50
N VAL A 184 -1.35 3.31 -6.83
CA VAL A 184 -0.29 3.77 -5.93
C VAL A 184 -0.50 5.25 -5.57
N GLN A 185 0.24 5.72 -4.56
CA GLN A 185 0.17 7.10 -4.09
C GLN A 185 0.53 8.12 -5.19
N ASP A 186 1.59 7.82 -5.91
CA ASP A 186 2.29 8.76 -6.79
C ASP A 186 1.50 9.12 -8.06
N ARG A 187 1.78 10.32 -8.55
CA ARG A 187 1.38 10.77 -9.89
C ARG A 187 2.22 10.00 -10.94
N PHE A 188 1.82 10.00 -12.21
CA PHE A 188 2.53 9.21 -13.25
C PHE A 188 3.82 9.84 -13.74
N ASN A 189 3.78 11.11 -14.19
CA ASN A 189 4.94 11.82 -14.69
C ASN A 189 5.08 13.17 -14.01
N ASP A 190 6.30 13.36 -13.50
CA ASP A 190 7.16 14.53 -13.42
C ASP A 190 6.66 15.90 -12.99
N ASN A 191 7.64 16.50 -12.33
CA ASN A 191 7.68 17.79 -11.70
C ASN A 191 8.25 18.80 -12.72
N PRO A 192 7.56 19.90 -13.07
CA PRO A 192 6.22 20.28 -12.61
C PRO A 192 5.10 19.54 -13.37
N ILE A 193 3.96 19.41 -12.70
CA ILE A 193 2.76 18.80 -13.28
C ILE A 193 2.28 19.67 -14.47
N PRO A 194 2.10 19.12 -15.68
CA PRO A 194 1.50 19.87 -16.78
C PRO A 194 0.09 20.38 -16.40
N PRO A 195 -0.31 21.60 -16.80
CA PRO A 195 -1.65 22.11 -16.52
C PRO A 195 -2.75 21.11 -16.91
N GLY A 196 -3.67 20.81 -15.99
CA GLY A 196 -4.77 19.86 -16.22
C GLY A 196 -4.42 18.38 -16.03
N GLN A 197 -3.16 18.02 -15.74
CA GLN A 197 -2.76 16.64 -15.44
C GLN A 197 -2.67 16.33 -13.95
N ALA A 198 -3.15 17.25 -13.10
CA ALA A 198 -3.12 17.05 -11.66
C ALA A 198 -4.06 15.91 -11.18
N GLY A 199 -4.99 15.49 -12.03
CA GLY A 199 -5.84 14.32 -11.82
C GLY A 199 -5.17 12.98 -12.12
N SER A 200 -3.97 12.87 -12.71
CA SER A 200 -3.45 11.56 -13.10
C SER A 200 -2.69 10.84 -11.97
N ARG A 201 -2.85 9.52 -11.88
CA ARG A 201 -2.17 8.66 -10.90
C ARG A 201 -1.57 7.43 -11.55
N THR A 202 -0.49 6.95 -10.97
CA THR A 202 0.17 5.72 -11.40
C THR A 202 -0.62 4.50 -10.95
N VAL A 203 -0.64 3.47 -11.80
CA VAL A 203 -0.99 2.11 -11.40
C VAL A 203 0.13 1.14 -11.78
N ARG A 204 0.19 0.01 -11.07
CA ARG A 204 1.24 -1.02 -11.21
C ARG A 204 0.66 -2.43 -11.25
N GLY A 205 1.47 -3.41 -11.65
CA GLY A 205 1.14 -4.85 -11.56
C GLY A 205 0.55 -5.50 -12.81
N GLY A 206 -0.01 -4.74 -13.76
CA GLY A 206 -0.79 -5.32 -14.85
C GLY A 206 -2.19 -5.71 -14.40
N ALA A 207 -2.99 -6.31 -15.28
CA ALA A 207 -4.35 -6.75 -14.95
C ALA A 207 -4.79 -7.89 -15.88
N TRP A 208 -5.91 -8.53 -15.52
CA TRP A 208 -6.51 -9.63 -16.27
C TRP A 208 -6.78 -9.35 -17.76
N ASP A 209 -6.96 -8.08 -18.15
CA ASP A 209 -7.23 -7.68 -19.53
C ASP A 209 -6.00 -7.14 -20.28
N ARG A 210 -4.79 -7.39 -19.77
CA ARG A 210 -3.53 -6.92 -20.32
C ARG A 210 -2.62 -8.07 -20.74
N PRO A 211 -1.76 -7.87 -21.75
CA PRO A 211 -0.77 -8.89 -22.11
C PRO A 211 0.18 -9.13 -20.94
N ASP A 212 0.75 -10.33 -20.90
CA ASP A 212 1.75 -10.79 -19.93
C ASP A 212 2.86 -9.75 -19.66
N THR A 213 3.41 -9.12 -20.70
CA THR A 213 4.47 -8.10 -20.60
C THR A 213 4.06 -6.83 -19.85
N ALA A 214 2.76 -6.55 -19.73
CA ALA A 214 2.25 -5.45 -18.91
C ALA A 214 2.28 -5.78 -17.41
N CYS A 215 2.36 -7.07 -17.04
CA CYS A 215 2.38 -7.54 -15.66
C CYS A 215 3.78 -7.51 -15.03
N ALA A 216 4.80 -7.08 -15.78
CA ALA A 216 6.16 -6.97 -15.29
C ALA A 216 6.29 -5.85 -14.24
N THR A 217 7.05 -6.10 -13.18
CA THR A 217 7.21 -5.21 -12.01
C THR A 217 7.72 -3.82 -12.36
N HIS A 218 8.44 -3.63 -13.46
CA HIS A 218 8.95 -2.32 -13.90
C HIS A 218 7.95 -1.50 -14.74
N ARG A 219 6.79 -2.06 -15.11
CA ARG A 219 5.80 -1.37 -15.96
C ARG A 219 4.89 -0.47 -15.15
N ARG A 220 4.82 0.80 -15.54
CA ARG A 220 3.95 1.82 -14.95
C ARG A 220 2.88 2.19 -15.96
N PHE A 221 1.65 2.39 -15.49
CA PHE A 221 0.55 2.88 -16.31
C PHE A 221 -0.14 4.05 -15.63
N ILE A 222 -0.96 4.77 -16.38
CA ILE A 222 -1.62 6.00 -15.96
C ILE A 222 -3.12 5.88 -16.10
N PHE A 223 -3.84 6.33 -15.08
CA PHE A 223 -5.28 6.52 -15.12
C PHE A 223 -5.65 7.84 -14.42
N GLY A 224 -6.82 8.40 -14.76
CA GLY A 224 -7.37 9.55 -14.04
C GLY A 224 -7.82 9.14 -12.64
N ALA A 225 -7.53 9.95 -11.63
CA ALA A 225 -7.80 9.69 -10.22
C ALA A 225 -9.30 9.58 -9.92
N ASP A 226 -10.14 10.16 -10.78
CA ASP A 226 -11.60 10.13 -10.77
C ASP A 226 -12.19 9.03 -11.67
N LEU A 227 -11.35 8.34 -12.44
CA LEU A 227 -11.78 7.24 -13.32
C LEU A 227 -11.80 5.94 -12.53
N ALA A 228 -12.95 5.27 -12.59
CA ALA A 228 -13.11 3.89 -12.18
C ALA A 228 -12.96 3.01 -13.42
N ASP A 229 -12.10 2.00 -13.35
CA ASP A 229 -11.86 1.05 -14.44
C ASP A 229 -11.99 -0.39 -13.94
N ARG A 230 -12.62 -1.26 -14.73
CA ARG A 230 -12.89 -2.69 -14.41
C ARG A 230 -11.62 -3.53 -14.19
N SER A 231 -10.44 -2.99 -14.50
CA SER A 231 -9.14 -3.63 -14.35
C SER A 231 -8.33 -3.04 -13.19
N VAL A 232 -8.79 -1.97 -12.55
CA VAL A 232 -8.03 -1.22 -11.53
C VAL A 232 -8.66 -1.37 -10.15
N GLY A 233 -7.88 -1.93 -9.23
CA GLY A 233 -8.10 -2.03 -7.81
C GLY A 233 -6.99 -1.34 -7.02
N PHE A 234 -6.73 -1.81 -5.80
CA PHE A 234 -5.66 -1.28 -4.95
C PHE A 234 -5.32 -2.27 -3.83
N ARG A 235 -4.18 -2.02 -3.17
CA ARG A 235 -3.86 -2.59 -1.87
C ARG A 235 -3.52 -1.48 -0.88
N CYS A 236 -3.83 -1.72 0.39
CA CYS A 236 -3.40 -0.84 1.46
C CYS A 236 -2.00 -1.24 1.95
N LEU A 237 -1.24 -0.23 2.33
CA LEU A 237 0.00 -0.32 3.07
C LEU A 237 -0.19 0.47 4.36
N ARG A 238 0.38 -0.03 5.45
CA ARG A 238 0.58 0.73 6.69
C ARG A 238 2.00 0.44 7.13
N VAL A 239 2.73 1.47 7.52
CA VAL A 239 4.00 1.26 8.22
C VAL A 239 3.61 0.76 9.60
N PRO A 240 4.07 -0.44 10.04
CA PRO A 240 3.92 -0.82 11.42
C PRO A 240 4.46 0.34 12.25
N VAL A 241 3.58 1.01 12.99
CA VAL A 241 4.06 1.66 14.21
C VAL A 241 4.67 0.49 14.95
N GLU A 242 5.98 0.50 15.23
CA GLU A 242 6.54 -0.52 16.11
C GLU A 242 5.67 -0.45 17.37
N THR A 243 4.75 -1.41 17.50
CA THR A 243 3.96 -1.50 18.70
C THR A 243 4.99 -1.91 19.73
N PRO A 244 5.14 -1.16 20.82
CA PRO A 244 6.03 -1.57 21.88
C PRO A 244 5.43 -2.75 22.66
N ASP A 245 4.93 -3.76 21.94
CA ASP A 245 4.50 -5.08 22.39
C ASP A 245 5.75 -5.97 22.37
N ALA A 246 6.48 -5.91 23.46
CA ALA A 246 7.80 -6.50 23.62
C ALA A 246 7.74 -7.99 23.92
N ASP A 247 6.68 -8.45 24.59
CA ASP A 247 6.46 -9.87 24.87
C ASP A 247 5.65 -10.60 23.80
N ARG A 248 5.09 -9.86 22.84
CA ARG A 248 4.42 -10.33 21.60
C ARG A 248 3.14 -11.09 21.88
N ASP A 249 2.41 -10.69 22.90
CA ASP A 249 1.13 -11.28 23.23
C ASP A 249 -0.06 -10.62 22.51
N GLY A 250 0.19 -9.49 21.84
CA GLY A 250 -0.74 -8.81 20.95
C GLY A 250 -1.50 -7.65 21.57
N ASP A 251 -1.18 -7.25 22.80
CA ASP A 251 -1.59 -5.98 23.39
C ASP A 251 -0.37 -5.15 23.82
N VAL A 252 -0.60 -3.91 24.30
CA VAL A 252 0.47 -3.08 24.88
C VAL A 252 0.10 -2.77 26.32
N ASP A 253 0.77 -3.41 27.27
CA ASP A 253 0.32 -3.41 28.66
C ASP A 253 1.43 -3.13 29.69
N LEU A 254 1.16 -3.47 30.96
CA LEU A 254 2.08 -3.29 32.08
C LEU A 254 3.39 -4.07 31.90
N ALA A 255 3.38 -5.23 31.23
CA ALA A 255 4.57 -6.02 30.93
C ALA A 255 5.47 -5.25 29.96
N ASP A 256 4.88 -4.66 28.92
CA ASP A 256 5.61 -3.83 27.96
C ASP A 256 6.14 -2.55 28.58
N TYR A 257 5.36 -1.93 29.48
CA TYR A 257 5.81 -0.73 30.16
C TYR A 257 7.00 -1.03 31.07
N ALA A 258 7.00 -2.19 31.73
CA ALA A 258 8.14 -2.62 32.52
C ALA A 258 9.39 -2.78 31.64
N ALA A 259 9.24 -3.36 30.45
CA ALA A 259 10.34 -3.53 29.50
C ALA A 259 10.84 -2.18 28.90
N LEU A 260 9.94 -1.26 28.53
CA LEU A 260 10.28 0.11 28.16
C LEU A 260 11.05 0.81 29.29
N SER A 261 10.56 0.69 30.53
CA SER A 261 11.14 1.40 31.67
C SER A 261 12.59 0.96 31.96
N ALA A 262 12.94 -0.29 31.63
CA ALA A 262 14.30 -0.80 31.72
C ALA A 262 15.21 -0.28 30.60
N CYS A 263 14.63 0.14 29.48
CA CYS A 263 15.32 0.64 28.30
C CYS A 263 15.46 2.16 28.26
N LEU A 264 14.64 2.90 29.00
CA LEU A 264 14.72 4.36 29.10
C LEU A 264 16.12 4.83 29.50
N ALA A 265 16.76 5.54 28.59
CA ALA A 265 18.06 6.14 28.76
C ALA A 265 18.02 7.63 28.39
N GLY A 266 19.03 8.38 28.83
CA GLY A 266 19.12 9.81 28.48
C GLY A 266 19.41 10.02 26.99
N PRO A 267 19.13 11.21 26.44
CA PRO A 267 19.41 11.53 25.03
C PRO A 267 20.89 11.26 24.69
N GLY A 268 21.12 10.49 23.63
CA GLY A 268 22.47 10.15 23.14
C GLY A 268 23.12 8.93 23.82
N ALA A 269 22.43 8.25 24.73
CA ALA A 269 22.79 6.88 25.10
C ALA A 269 22.37 5.95 23.94
N GLY A 270 23.35 5.29 23.30
CA GLY A 270 23.05 4.40 22.18
C GLY A 270 22.14 3.24 22.59
N VAL A 271 21.17 2.94 21.73
CA VAL A 271 20.20 1.85 21.96
C VAL A 271 20.90 0.48 21.95
N THR A 272 20.67 -0.32 22.99
CA THR A 272 21.12 -1.72 23.05
C THR A 272 20.20 -2.58 22.20
N ARG A 273 20.68 -3.76 21.76
CA ARG A 273 19.89 -4.67 20.93
C ARG A 273 18.57 -5.09 21.58
N GLU A 274 18.55 -5.20 22.90
CA GLU A 274 17.36 -5.56 23.70
C GLU A 274 16.33 -4.42 23.75
N CYS A 275 16.76 -3.18 23.52
CA CYS A 275 15.94 -1.98 23.61
C CYS A 275 15.52 -1.41 22.26
N LEU A 276 15.98 -2.00 21.15
CA LEU A 276 15.58 -1.59 19.80
C LEU A 276 14.06 -1.52 19.59
N PRO A 277 13.23 -2.45 20.11
CA PRO A 277 11.77 -2.37 19.95
C PRO A 277 11.12 -1.16 20.64
N PHE A 278 11.87 -0.45 21.48
CA PHE A 278 11.41 0.72 22.21
C PHE A 278 12.00 2.03 21.67
N ASP A 279 12.81 1.99 20.60
CA ASP A 279 13.24 3.18 19.84
C ASP A 279 12.16 3.48 18.78
N LEU A 280 10.98 3.86 19.27
CA LEU A 280 9.75 4.01 18.51
C LEU A 280 9.82 5.18 17.52
N ASP A 281 10.66 6.17 17.78
CA ASP A 281 10.92 7.29 16.86
C ASP A 281 12.19 7.10 15.99
N VAL A 282 12.88 5.96 16.12
CA VAL A 282 14.07 5.55 15.36
C VAL A 282 15.20 6.58 15.47
N SER A 283 15.32 7.23 16.63
CA SER A 283 16.36 8.22 16.92
C SER A 283 17.70 7.60 17.31
N GLY A 284 17.73 6.30 17.58
CA GLY A 284 18.90 5.57 18.07
C GLY A 284 19.08 5.65 19.59
N ALA A 285 18.06 6.13 20.31
CA ALA A 285 18.00 6.20 21.77
C ALA A 285 16.56 5.91 22.22
N VAL A 286 16.41 5.28 23.38
CA VAL A 286 15.08 5.12 24.01
C VAL A 286 14.92 6.21 25.06
N ASP A 287 14.16 7.26 24.75
CA ASP A 287 14.00 8.44 25.59
C ASP A 287 12.54 8.81 25.87
N LEU A 288 12.31 10.03 26.37
CA LEU A 288 10.96 10.49 26.73
C LEU A 288 10.02 10.64 25.53
N ARG A 289 10.56 10.72 24.31
CA ARG A 289 9.78 10.71 23.06
C ARG A 289 9.19 9.33 22.81
N ASP A 290 9.99 8.29 23.02
CA ASP A 290 9.52 6.90 22.94
C ASP A 290 8.51 6.60 24.05
N ALA A 291 8.75 7.09 25.27
CA ALA A 291 7.77 6.94 26.35
C ALA A 291 6.43 7.64 26.04
N ALA A 292 6.47 8.79 25.35
CA ALA A 292 5.26 9.46 24.89
C ALA A 292 4.55 8.69 23.78
N ALA A 293 5.30 8.13 22.82
CA ALA A 293 4.76 7.26 21.77
C ALA A 293 4.16 5.96 22.36
N PHE A 294 4.83 5.37 23.35
CA PHE A 294 4.38 4.19 24.08
C PHE A 294 3.05 4.43 24.80
N GLN A 295 2.90 5.57 25.48
CA GLN A 295 1.65 5.93 26.15
C GLN A 295 0.45 6.06 25.20
N LEU A 296 0.68 6.37 23.92
CA LEU A 296 -0.39 6.38 22.94
C LEU A 296 -0.88 4.96 22.61
N ALA A 297 -0.03 3.95 22.74
CA ALA A 297 -0.34 2.55 22.47
C ALA A 297 -0.81 1.78 23.73
N PHE A 298 -0.47 2.24 24.94
CA PHE A 298 -0.75 1.55 26.19
C PHE A 298 -2.26 1.36 26.47
N GLY A 299 -2.65 0.11 26.69
CA GLY A 299 -4.02 -0.33 26.94
C GLY A 299 -4.91 -0.44 25.69
N ARG A 300 -4.31 -0.50 24.49
CA ARG A 300 -5.02 -0.75 23.22
C ARG A 300 -5.04 -2.21 22.84
#